data_AF-A0A8J6TN74-F1
#
_entry.id   AF-A0A8J6TN74-F1
#
_cell.length_a   1.000
_cell.length_b   1.000
_cell.length_c   1.000
_cell.angle_alpha   90.00
_cell.angle_beta   90.00
_cell.angle_gamma   90.00
#
_symmetry.space_group_name_H-M   'P 1'
#
loop_
_entity.id
_entity.type
_entity.pdbx_description
1 polymer ?
#
loop_
_entity_poly.entity_id
_entity_poly.type
_entity_poly.pdbx_seq_one_letter_code
_entity_poly.pdbx_strand_id
1 'polypeptide(L)' 'METVILTCIQCDDDFEFSVYEQKKYNQKGFDPPLRCLKCRKNKAKKTEALEKKKFKDKKKQYRIKSDEYFNL' A
#
# COMPACT_ATOMS: atom_id res chain seq x y z
N MET A 1 29.00 0.60 -9.33
CA MET A 1 27.72 0.01 -8.87
C MET A 1 27.11 -0.71 -10.04
N GLU A 2 26.75 -1.95 -9.82
CA GLU A 2 26.12 -2.83 -10.81
C GLU A 2 24.67 -3.07 -10.40
N THR A 3 23.87 -3.57 -11.34
CA THR A 3 22.51 -3.99 -11.08
C THR A 3 22.52 -5.17 -10.10
N VAL A 4 21.66 -5.11 -9.08
CA VAL A 4 21.54 -6.19 -8.08
C VAL A 4 20.20 -6.87 -8.27
N ILE A 5 20.18 -8.20 -8.26
CA ILE A 5 18.95 -8.98 -8.21
C ILE A 5 18.62 -9.27 -6.74
N LEU A 6 17.40 -8.93 -6.33
CA LEU A 6 16.91 -9.14 -4.96
C LEU A 6 15.71 -10.07 -4.98
N THR A 7 15.62 -10.96 -3.99
CA THR A 7 14.48 -11.86 -3.82
C THR A 7 13.42 -11.21 -2.93
N CYS A 8 12.17 -11.23 -3.38
CA CYS A 8 11.05 -10.63 -2.65
C CYS A 8 10.63 -11.48 -1.45
N ILE A 9 10.69 -10.92 -0.23
CA ILE A 9 10.31 -11.63 1.02
C ILE A 9 8.82 -12.05 1.13
N GLN A 10 8.00 -11.77 0.12
CA GLN A 10 6.55 -12.01 0.16
C GLN A 10 6.07 -12.98 -0.91
N CYS A 11 6.68 -12.99 -2.09
CA CYS A 11 6.30 -13.87 -3.19
C CYS A 11 7.45 -14.71 -3.72
N ASP A 12 8.64 -14.57 -3.13
CA ASP A 12 9.87 -15.27 -3.49
C ASP A 12 10.34 -15.06 -4.95
N ASP A 13 9.70 -14.14 -5.68
CA ASP A 13 10.15 -13.71 -7.00
C ASP A 13 11.39 -12.83 -6.90
N ASP A 14 12.34 -13.06 -7.80
CA ASP A 14 13.47 -12.18 -8.03
C ASP A 14 13.05 -10.92 -8.78
N PHE A 15 13.65 -9.79 -8.40
CA PHE A 15 13.43 -8.51 -9.09
C PHE A 15 14.71 -7.69 -9.15
N GLU A 16 14.78 -6.86 -10.20
CA GLU A 16 15.92 -5.99 -10.44
C GLU A 16 15.90 -4.78 -9.50
N PHE A 17 17.04 -4.51 -8.86
CA PHE A 17 17.33 -3.27 -8.17
C PHE A 17 18.42 -2.52 -8.96
N SER A 18 17.96 -1.71 -9.91
CA SER A 18 18.82 -1.01 -10.87
C SER A 18 19.75 0.01 -10.21
N VAL A 19 20.87 0.33 -10.86
CA VAL A 19 21.82 1.35 -10.38
C VAL A 19 21.15 2.72 -10.16
N TYR A 20 20.16 3.07 -11.00
CA TYR A 20 19.38 4.29 -10.84
C TYR A 20 18.57 4.27 -9.54
N GLU A 21 17.88 3.17 -9.25
CA GLU A 21 17.11 3.02 -8.02
C GLU A 21 18.01 2.98 -6.79
N GLN A 22 19.15 2.29 -6.85
CA GLN A 22 20.16 2.30 -5.78
C GLN A 22 20.60 3.72 -5.44
N LYS A 23 20.97 4.53 -6.44
CA LYS A 23 21.35 5.93 -6.24
C LYS A 23 20.21 6.74 -5.61
N LYS A 24 18.98 6.56 -6.10
CA LYS A 24 17.80 7.28 -5.59
C LYS A 24 17.48 6.91 -4.14
N TYR A 25 17.66 5.65 -3.75
CA TYR A 25 17.48 5.18 -2.39
C TYR A 25 18.58 5.74 -1.47
N ASN A 26 19.85 5.63 -1.89
CA ASN A 26 20.99 6.15 -1.14
C ASN A 26 20.91 7.67 -0.93
N GLN A 27 20.50 8.44 -1.94
CA GLN A 27 20.29 9.89 -1.83
C GLN A 27 19.23 10.27 -0.79
N LYS A 28 18.27 9.37 -0.51
CA LYS A 28 17.23 9.57 0.49
C LYS A 28 17.57 8.97 1.85
N GLY A 29 18.73 8.32 1.98
CA GLY A 29 19.11 7.56 3.18
C GLY A 29 18.19 6.35 3.41
N PHE A 30 17.70 5.73 2.34
CA PHE A 30 16.81 4.57 2.42
C PHE A 30 17.56 3.26 2.20
N ASP A 31 17.15 2.24 2.94
CA ASP A 31 17.63 0.87 2.75
C ASP A 31 17.06 0.21 1.48
N PRO A 32 17.77 -0.75 0.89
CA PRO A 32 17.31 -1.51 -0.28
C PRO A 32 15.90 -2.10 -0.10
N PRO A 33 15.10 -2.17 -1.18
CA PRO A 33 13.76 -2.72 -1.11
C PRO A 33 13.80 -4.23 -0.81
N LEU A 34 13.03 -4.68 0.18
CA LEU A 34 12.85 -6.10 0.49
C LEU A 34 11.69 -6.77 -0.28
N ARG A 35 10.82 -5.96 -0.90
CA ARG A 35 9.64 -6.43 -1.64
C ARG A 35 9.64 -5.90 -3.06
N CYS A 36 9.28 -6.76 -4.01
CA CYS A 36 9.11 -6.39 -5.41
C CYS A 36 8.01 -5.32 -5.59
N LEU A 37 8.02 -4.65 -6.73
CA LEU A 37 7.06 -3.59 -7.05
C LEU A 37 5.60 -4.08 -6.99
N LYS A 38 5.34 -5.33 -7.45
CA LYS A 38 4.01 -5.94 -7.44
C LYS A 38 3.45 -6.06 -6.01
N CYS A 39 4.23 -6.64 -5.09
CA CYS A 39 3.84 -6.80 -3.69
C CYS A 39 3.67 -5.46 -2.96
N ARG A 40 4.54 -4.48 -3.23
CA ARG A 40 4.38 -3.10 -2.71
C ARG A 40 3.04 -2.48 -3.13
N LYS A 41 2.69 -2.57 -4.43
CA LYS A 41 1.42 -2.04 -4.96
C LYS A 41 0.18 -2.76 -4.40
N ASN A 42 0.25 -4.08 -4.24
CA ASN A 42 -0.87 -4.87 -3.73
C ASN A 42 -1.23 -4.52 -2.27
N LYS A 43 -0.23 -4.19 -1.44
CA LYS A 43 -0.48 -3.74 -0.06
C LYS A 43 -1.19 -2.37 -0.04
N ALA A 44 -0.74 -1.42 -0.87
CA ALA A 44 -1.34 -0.09 -0.96
C ALA A 44 -2.81 -0.11 -1.40
N LYS A 45 -3.19 -0.98 -2.34
CA LYS A 45 -4.59 -1.11 -2.78
C LYS A 45 -5.52 -1.59 -1.67
N LYS A 46 -5.06 -2.48 -0.80
CA LYS A 46 -5.87 -2.98 0.33
C LYS A 46 -6.16 -1.87 1.34
N THR A 47 -5.19 -1.02 1.65
CA THR A 47 -5.36 0.08 2.60
C THR A 47 -6.37 1.11 2.09
N GLU A 48 -6.26 1.55 0.83
CA GLU A 48 -7.22 2.50 0.24
C GLU A 48 -8.65 1.94 0.19
N ALA A 49 -8.81 0.66 -0.16
CA ALA A 49 -10.13 0.03 -0.21
C ALA A 49 -10.77 -0.09 1.18
N LEU A 50 -9.97 -0.38 2.21
CA LEU A 50 -10.41 -0.42 3.61
C LEU A 50 -10.83 0.97 4.11
N GLU A 51 -10.08 2.02 3.80
CA GLU A 51 -10.42 3.39 4.16
C GLU A 51 -11.74 3.85 3.51
N LYS A 52 -11.91 3.57 2.22
CA LYS A 52 -13.16 3.86 1.50
C LYS A 52 -14.37 3.10 2.08
N LYS A 53 -14.19 1.83 2.48
CA LYS A 53 -15.24 1.06 3.17
C LYS A 53 -15.61 1.69 4.51
N LYS A 54 -14.63 2.01 5.36
CA LYS A 54 -14.87 2.66 6.66
C LYS A 54 -15.67 3.97 6.53
N PHE A 55 -15.37 4.78 5.51
CA PHE A 55 -16.11 6.02 5.25
C PHE A 55 -17.58 5.74 4.84
N LYS A 56 -17.81 4.75 3.97
CA LYS A 56 -19.17 4.34 3.57
C LYS A 56 -19.97 3.77 4.74
N ASP A 57 -19.34 2.93 5.55
CA ASP A 57 -19.98 2.31 6.72
C ASP A 57 -20.39 3.37 7.76
N LYS A 58 -19.51 4.34 8.04
CA LYS A 58 -19.84 5.51 8.88
C LYS A 58 -21.00 6.34 8.31
N LYS A 59 -21.01 6.60 6.99
CA LYS A 59 -22.10 7.35 6.35
C LYS A 59 -23.44 6.61 6.43
N LYS A 60 -23.43 5.28 6.30
CA LYS A 60 -24.63 4.44 6.47
C LYS A 60 -25.16 4.49 7.90
N GLN A 61 -24.28 4.40 8.90
CA GLN A 61 -24.67 4.52 10.30
C GLN A 61 -25.31 5.88 10.64
N TYR A 62 -24.76 6.97 10.10
CA TYR A 62 -25.32 8.32 10.30
C TYR A 62 -26.73 8.46 9.69
N ARG A 63 -26.96 7.88 8.50
CA ARG A 63 -28.27 7.87 7.84
C ARG A 63 -29.30 7.03 8.63
N ILE A 64 -28.91 5.87 9.15
CA ILE A 64 -29.81 5.05 9.99
C ILE A 64 -30.22 5.83 11.24
N LYS A 65 -29.27 6.48 11.93
CA LYS A 65 -29.58 7.31 13.11
C LYS A 65 -30.48 8.50 12.79
N SER A 66 -30.34 9.13 11.62
CA SER A 66 -31.24 10.24 11.24
C SER A 66 -32.66 9.75 10.94
N ASP A 67 -32.78 8.59 10.28
CA ASP A 67 -34.08 8.01 9.94
C ASP A 67 -34.82 7.50 11.20
N GLU A 68 -34.11 6.99 12.21
CA GLU A 68 -34.70 6.64 13.52
C GLU A 68 -35.17 7.87 14.32
N TYR A 69 -34.46 9.00 14.21
CA TYR A 69 -34.78 10.22 14.97
C TYR A 69 -35.99 10.99 14.40
N PHE A 70 -36.30 10.82 13.12
CA PHE A 70 -37.40 11.54 12.44
C PHE A 70 -38.70 10.72 12.34
N ASN A 71 -38.67 9.44 12.75
CA ASN A 71 -39.83 8.53 12.77
C ASN A 71 -40.37 8.27 14.20
N LEU A 72 -39.91 9.05 15.19
CA LEU A 72 -40.44 9.15 16.56
C LEU A 72 -41.28 10.42 16.69
#